data_AF-A0A3D1H8G7-F1
#
_entry.id   AF-A0A3D1H8G7-F1
#
_cell.length_a   1.000
_cell.length_b   1.000
_cell.length_c   1.000
_cell.angle_alpha   90.00
_cell.angle_beta   90.00
_cell.angle_gamma   90.00
#
_symmetry.space_group_name_H-M   'P 1'
#
loop_
_entity.id
_entity.type
_entity.pdbx_description
1 polymer ?
#
loop_
_entity_poly.entity_id
_entity_poly.type
_entity_poly.pdbx_seq_one_letter_code
_entity_poly.pdbx_strand_id
1 'polypeptide(L)'
;MAGGYIINNFYDIEKDLINRPHRTRFQNLISRGFKLNFYLVLNFLGLSIALYASWRIFLFFAFYTFALWFYSHKLSKVVLIRELAASFLTVFAFFSLVFYYQSLSLIFFVYGANLFFVLFAREIYKDIIWVKGDVITGYESIVTKIGIETSKRIFQVILIVSYAIDAIFLMVNTKPEFFFILGGIAILKLLMIWLIEKNKKPIHRILQLTLLLFIIGIIWL
;
A
#
# COMPACT_ATOMS: atom_id res chain seq x y z
N MET A 1 0.61 9.93 -8.52
CA MET A 1 1.23 9.89 -9.87
C MET A 1 0.80 8.63 -10.62
N ALA A 2 0.18 8.77 -11.79
CA ALA A 2 -0.21 7.64 -12.64
C ALA A 2 0.99 6.82 -13.19
N GLY A 3 2.18 7.43 -13.27
CA GLY A 3 3.41 6.76 -13.70
C GLY A 3 3.80 5.56 -12.85
N GLY A 4 3.60 5.60 -11.53
CA GLY A 4 3.87 4.46 -10.64
C GLY A 4 3.07 3.20 -11.02
N TYR A 5 1.81 3.38 -11.43
CA TYR A 5 0.97 2.26 -11.89
C TYR A 5 1.46 1.67 -13.21
N ILE A 6 1.95 2.53 -14.12
CA ILE A 6 2.41 2.10 -15.45
C ILE A 6 3.73 1.32 -15.33
N ILE A 7 4.68 1.80 -14.53
CA ILE A 7 5.96 1.12 -14.35
C ILE A 7 5.79 -0.19 -13.56
N ASN A 8 4.90 -0.22 -12.56
CA ASN A 8 4.61 -1.47 -11.85
C ASN A 8 3.97 -2.49 -12.77
N ASN A 9 2.98 -2.08 -13.58
CA ASN A 9 2.39 -2.96 -14.58
C ASN A 9 3.42 -3.44 -15.62
N PHE A 10 4.39 -2.61 -16.00
CA PHE A 10 5.43 -2.98 -16.96
C PHE A 10 6.31 -4.14 -16.47
N TYR A 11 6.66 -4.14 -15.18
CA TYR A 11 7.49 -5.19 -14.58
C TYR A 11 6.68 -6.40 -14.08
N ASP A 12 5.40 -6.24 -13.73
CA ASP A 12 4.56 -7.30 -13.16
C ASP A 12 3.69 -8.06 -14.20
N ILE A 13 3.89 -7.85 -15.51
CA ILE A 13 3.02 -8.40 -16.58
C ILE A 13 2.77 -9.91 -16.46
N GLU A 14 3.84 -10.70 -16.29
CA GLU A 14 3.77 -12.16 -16.27
C GLU A 14 2.97 -12.67 -15.07
N LYS A 15 3.18 -12.07 -13.90
CA LYS A 15 2.44 -12.36 -12.67
C LYS A 15 0.96 -12.01 -12.82
N ASP A 16 0.66 -10.81 -13.31
CA ASP A 16 -0.70 -10.31 -13.43
C ASP A 16 -1.51 -11.07 -14.49
N LEU A 17 -0.88 -11.60 -15.54
CA LEU A 17 -1.53 -12.43 -16.57
C LEU A 17 -2.11 -13.72 -15.99
N ILE A 18 -1.57 -14.21 -14.88
CA ILE A 18 -1.98 -15.49 -14.29
C ILE A 18 -2.95 -15.27 -13.15
N ASN A 19 -2.65 -14.32 -12.26
CA ASN A 19 -3.51 -14.01 -11.12
C ASN A 19 -4.75 -13.19 -11.51
N ARG A 20 -4.73 -12.46 -12.64
CA ARG A 20 -5.83 -11.61 -13.14
C ARG A 20 -5.92 -11.58 -14.69
N PRO A 21 -6.11 -12.73 -15.36
CA PRO A 21 -5.94 -12.87 -16.81
C PRO A 21 -6.78 -11.91 -17.65
N HIS A 22 -8.06 -11.72 -17.29
CA HIS A 22 -8.96 -10.84 -18.04
C HIS A 22 -8.53 -9.37 -17.95
N ARG A 23 -8.08 -8.91 -16.78
CA ARG A 23 -7.65 -7.53 -16.57
C ARG A 23 -6.32 -7.26 -17.31
N THR A 24 -5.41 -8.20 -17.25
CA THR A 24 -4.05 -8.02 -17.77
C THR A 24 -3.98 -8.11 -19.29
N ARG A 25 -4.81 -8.95 -19.92
CA ARG A 25 -4.96 -8.98 -21.39
C ARG A 25 -5.43 -7.63 -21.94
N PHE A 26 -6.43 -7.01 -21.32
CA PHE A 26 -6.87 -5.66 -21.68
C PHE A 26 -5.78 -4.60 -21.48
N GLN A 27 -5.00 -4.69 -20.40
CA GLN A 27 -3.90 -3.75 -20.12
C GLN A 27 -2.67 -3.93 -21.02
N ASN A 28 -2.57 -5.05 -21.75
CA ASN A 28 -1.47 -5.38 -22.66
C ASN A 28 -1.77 -5.15 -24.14
N LEU A 29 -2.90 -4.51 -24.47
CA LEU A 29 -3.19 -4.03 -25.83
C LEU A 29 -2.23 -2.91 -26.27
N ILE A 30 -1.61 -2.23 -25.30
CA ILE A 30 -0.70 -1.11 -25.52
C ILE A 30 0.75 -1.60 -25.53
N SER A 31 1.54 -1.17 -26.53
CA SER A 31 2.94 -1.58 -26.69
C SER A 31 3.82 -1.14 -25.51
N ARG A 32 4.85 -1.95 -25.22
CA ARG A 32 5.84 -1.68 -24.16
C ARG A 32 6.51 -0.31 -24.32
N GLY A 33 6.85 0.08 -25.55
CA GLY A 33 7.45 1.38 -25.86
C GLY A 33 6.50 2.54 -25.58
N PHE A 34 5.22 2.40 -25.92
CA PHE A 34 4.22 3.42 -25.59
C PHE A 34 4.04 3.57 -24.08
N LYS A 35 3.98 2.46 -23.32
CA LYS A 35 3.90 2.51 -21.84
C LYS A 35 5.07 3.29 -21.23
N LEU A 36 6.30 3.06 -21.71
CA LEU A 36 7.49 3.75 -21.21
C LEU A 36 7.49 5.24 -21.58
N ASN A 37 7.18 5.59 -22.83
CA ASN A 37 7.09 6.99 -23.26
C ASN A 37 5.99 7.74 -22.51
N PHE A 38 4.83 7.12 -22.35
CA PHE A 38 3.72 7.70 -21.61
C PHE A 38 4.06 7.89 -20.12
N TYR A 39 4.79 6.94 -19.52
CA TYR A 39 5.36 7.09 -18.17
C TYR A 39 6.31 8.30 -18.08
N LEU A 40 7.23 8.46 -19.03
CA LEU A 40 8.18 9.59 -19.02
C LEU A 40 7.47 10.93 -19.17
N VAL A 41 6.51 11.03 -20.10
CA VAL A 41 5.71 12.25 -20.31
C VAL A 41 4.90 12.61 -19.05
N LEU A 42 4.23 11.64 -18.43
CA LEU A 42 3.45 11.88 -17.21
C LEU A 42 4.33 12.31 -16.02
N ASN A 43 5.51 11.74 -15.86
CA ASN A 43 6.43 12.19 -14.81
C ASN A 43 6.98 13.58 -15.11
N PHE A 44 7.33 13.87 -16.36
CA PHE A 44 7.79 15.20 -16.75
C PHE A 44 6.73 16.27 -16.47
N LEU A 45 5.48 16.04 -16.88
CA LEU A 45 4.37 16.94 -16.59
C LEU A 45 4.12 17.08 -15.08
N GLY A 46 4.10 15.95 -14.35
CA GLY A 46 3.90 15.96 -12.89
C GLY A 46 4.98 16.74 -12.14
N LEU A 47 6.24 16.56 -12.52
CA LEU A 47 7.37 17.30 -11.95
C LEU A 47 7.35 18.79 -12.34
N SER A 48 6.93 19.11 -13.56
CA SER A 48 6.79 20.51 -14.00
C SER A 48 5.72 21.24 -13.20
N ILE A 49 4.57 20.60 -12.96
CA ILE A 49 3.50 21.13 -12.09
C ILE A 49 3.99 21.27 -10.64
N ALA A 50 4.72 20.27 -10.13
CA ALA A 50 5.29 20.31 -8.79
C ALA A 50 6.29 21.47 -8.62
N LEU A 51 7.13 21.73 -9.64
CA LEU A 51 8.07 22.85 -9.67
C LEU A 51 7.35 24.20 -9.68
N TYR A 52 6.27 24.31 -10.45
CA TYR A 52 5.43 25.50 -10.45
C TYR A 52 4.79 25.75 -9.06
N ALA A 53 4.39 24.70 -8.34
CA ALA A 53 3.79 24.84 -7.02
C ALA A 53 4.80 25.27 -5.94
N SER A 54 5.95 24.61 -5.85
CA SER A 54 7.05 24.97 -4.93
C SER A 54 8.27 24.07 -5.16
N TRP A 55 9.48 24.61 -4.98
CA TRP A 55 10.71 23.82 -5.05
C TRP A 55 10.74 22.63 -4.06
N ARG A 56 10.11 22.78 -2.88
CA ARG A 56 10.00 21.71 -1.86
C ARG A 56 9.13 20.55 -2.36
N ILE A 57 8.01 20.90 -2.99
CA ILE A 57 7.05 19.93 -3.56
C ILE A 57 7.70 19.21 -4.75
N PHE A 58 8.45 19.94 -5.58
CA PHE A 58 9.25 19.35 -6.65
C PHE A 58 10.25 18.31 -6.14
N LEU A 59 11.07 18.66 -5.13
CA LEU A 59 12.04 17.71 -4.57
C LEU A 59 11.38 16.45 -4.02
N PHE A 60 10.28 16.63 -3.28
CA PHE A 60 9.52 15.50 -2.76
C PHE A 60 9.05 14.56 -3.89
N PHE A 61 8.43 15.11 -4.93
CA PHE A 61 7.92 14.33 -6.05
C PHE A 61 9.02 13.74 -6.93
N ALA A 62 10.16 14.43 -7.10
CA ALA A 62 11.33 13.90 -7.79
C ALA A 62 11.89 12.67 -7.06
N PHE A 63 12.08 12.77 -5.75
CA PHE A 63 12.48 11.66 -4.92
C PHE A 63 11.45 10.52 -4.95
N TYR A 64 10.16 10.85 -4.87
CA TYR A 64 9.08 9.86 -4.94
C TYR A 64 9.06 9.08 -6.26
N THR A 65 9.18 9.77 -7.40
CA THR A 65 9.27 9.12 -8.72
C THR A 65 10.51 8.23 -8.82
N PHE A 66 11.65 8.69 -8.33
CA PHE A 66 12.87 7.89 -8.29
C PHE A 66 12.70 6.65 -7.41
N ALA A 67 12.11 6.80 -6.22
CA ALA A 67 11.87 5.70 -5.29
C ALA A 67 10.91 4.66 -5.88
N LEU A 68 9.87 5.07 -6.60
CA LEU A 68 8.98 4.17 -7.35
C LEU A 68 9.75 3.40 -8.44
N TRP A 69 10.59 4.09 -9.22
CA TRP A 69 11.42 3.45 -10.23
C TRP A 69 12.39 2.44 -9.60
N PHE A 70 13.10 2.83 -8.54
CA PHE A 70 14.04 1.98 -7.82
C PHE A 70 13.34 0.75 -7.20
N TYR A 71 12.14 0.94 -6.66
CA TYR A 71 11.29 -0.12 -6.18
C TYR A 71 11.00 -1.14 -7.30
N SER A 72 10.48 -0.69 -8.43
CA SER A 72 10.12 -1.57 -9.54
C SER A 72 11.34 -2.26 -10.17
N HIS A 73 12.48 -1.58 -10.23
CA HIS A 73 13.70 -2.11 -10.85
C HIS A 73 14.46 -3.12 -9.97
N LYS A 74 14.58 -2.85 -8.67
CA LYS A 74 15.48 -3.61 -7.77
C LYS A 74 14.78 -4.25 -6.58
N LEU A 75 13.93 -3.50 -5.86
CA LEU A 75 13.31 -4.00 -4.61
C LEU A 75 12.25 -5.06 -4.87
N SER A 76 11.59 -5.00 -6.03
CA SER A 76 10.61 -5.99 -6.50
C SER A 76 11.15 -7.42 -6.55
N LYS A 77 12.46 -7.60 -6.64
CA LYS A 77 13.14 -8.91 -6.71
C LYS A 77 13.24 -9.62 -5.36
N VAL A 78 13.16 -8.89 -4.24
CA VAL A 78 13.24 -9.47 -2.90
C VAL A 78 11.87 -9.48 -2.25
N VAL A 79 11.33 -10.68 -2.03
CA VAL A 79 9.94 -10.93 -1.64
C VAL A 79 9.43 -10.05 -0.49
N LEU A 80 10.09 -10.08 0.67
CA LEU A 80 9.66 -9.31 1.84
C LEU A 80 9.84 -7.79 1.64
N ILE A 81 10.97 -7.41 1.05
CA ILE A 81 11.32 -6.00 0.83
C ILE A 81 10.36 -5.36 -0.17
N ARG A 82 9.90 -6.11 -1.18
CA ARG A 82 8.89 -5.66 -2.13
C ARG A 82 7.60 -5.26 -1.43
N GLU A 83 6.99 -6.14 -0.64
CA GLU A 83 5.69 -5.83 -0.01
C GLU A 83 5.81 -4.71 1.06
N LEU A 84 6.94 -4.65 1.77
CA LEU A 84 7.26 -3.55 2.69
C LEU A 84 7.41 -2.21 1.94
N ALA A 85 8.22 -2.18 0.89
CA ALA A 85 8.46 -0.98 0.10
C ALA A 85 7.20 -0.49 -0.62
N ALA A 86 6.38 -1.40 -1.14
CA ALA A 86 5.10 -1.07 -1.77
C ALA A 86 4.14 -0.38 -0.77
N SER A 87 4.02 -0.95 0.43
CA SER A 87 3.20 -0.39 1.51
C SER A 87 3.75 0.96 1.97
N PHE A 88 5.07 1.06 2.13
CA PHE A 88 5.75 2.31 2.50
C PHE A 88 5.55 3.40 1.45
N LEU A 89 5.76 3.12 0.16
CA LEU A 89 5.59 4.08 -0.92
C LEU A 89 4.13 4.54 -1.09
N THR A 90 3.18 3.67 -0.75
CA THR A 90 1.75 4.03 -0.74
C THR A 90 1.46 5.06 0.36
N VAL A 91 1.94 4.82 1.58
CA VAL A 91 1.81 5.79 2.68
C VAL A 91 2.65 7.03 2.44
N PHE A 92 3.85 6.90 1.92
CA PHE A 92 4.74 8.03 1.67
C PHE A 92 4.12 9.00 0.67
N ALA A 93 3.32 8.54 -0.30
CA ALA A 93 2.53 9.42 -1.17
C ALA A 93 1.56 10.32 -0.39
N PHE A 94 0.96 9.80 0.69
CA PHE A 94 0.08 10.57 1.57
C PHE A 94 0.84 11.69 2.31
N PHE A 95 2.12 11.48 2.64
CA PHE A 95 2.99 12.51 3.21
C PHE A 95 3.28 13.68 2.26
N SER A 96 2.91 13.61 0.97
CA SER A 96 2.99 14.78 0.08
C SER A 96 2.19 15.98 0.60
N LEU A 97 1.07 15.74 1.30
CA LEU A 97 0.23 16.79 1.89
C LEU A 97 0.97 17.60 2.94
N VAL A 98 1.88 16.97 3.69
CA VAL A 98 2.71 17.64 4.69
C VAL A 98 3.57 18.73 4.06
N PHE A 99 4.19 18.44 2.91
CA PHE A 99 5.04 19.41 2.21
C PHE A 99 4.23 20.57 1.64
N TYR A 100 2.94 20.35 1.35
CA TYR A 100 2.02 21.40 0.93
C TYR A 100 1.59 22.29 2.10
N TYR A 101 1.14 21.71 3.21
CA TYR A 101 0.66 22.44 4.40
C TYR A 101 1.76 22.91 5.35
N GLN A 102 3.01 22.50 5.12
CA GLN A 102 4.19 22.82 5.94
C GLN A 102 4.04 22.48 7.44
N SER A 103 3.20 21.51 7.77
CA SER A 103 2.94 21.09 9.14
C SER A 103 3.20 19.59 9.29
N LEU A 104 4.34 19.25 9.91
CA LEU A 104 4.65 17.90 10.38
C LEU A 104 4.21 17.79 11.84
N SER A 105 3.03 17.23 12.08
CA SER A 105 2.58 16.91 13.43
C SER A 105 2.89 15.44 13.76
N LEU A 106 3.17 15.17 15.03
CA LEU A 106 3.30 13.80 15.54
C LEU A 106 2.04 12.97 15.23
N ILE A 107 0.86 13.60 15.31
CA ILE A 107 -0.43 13.02 14.97
C ILE A 107 -0.44 12.47 13.53
N PHE A 108 0.00 13.27 12.56
CA PHE A 108 0.06 12.86 11.16
C PHE A 108 1.02 11.68 10.95
N PHE A 109 2.18 11.70 11.62
CA PHE A 109 3.16 10.62 11.53
C PHE A 109 2.62 9.29 12.10
N VAL A 110 2.04 9.33 13.30
CA VAL A 110 1.46 8.13 13.94
C VAL A 110 0.28 7.59 13.13
N TYR A 111 -0.54 8.47 12.53
CA TYR A 111 -1.62 8.08 11.63
C TYR A 111 -1.11 7.35 10.38
N GLY A 112 -0.10 7.93 9.72
CA GLY A 112 0.55 7.33 8.56
C GLY A 112 1.22 6.00 8.89
N ALA A 113 1.87 5.90 10.06
CA ALA A 113 2.43 4.65 10.55
C ALA A 113 1.34 3.58 10.70
N ASN A 114 0.18 3.91 11.27
CA ASN A 114 -0.92 2.94 11.39
C ASN A 114 -1.42 2.44 10.02
N LEU A 115 -1.64 3.38 9.11
CA LEU A 115 -2.05 3.08 7.73
C LEU A 115 -1.03 2.15 7.04
N PHE A 116 0.27 2.33 7.31
CA PHE A 116 1.32 1.46 6.80
C PHE A 116 1.16 0.01 7.26
N PHE A 117 0.92 -0.24 8.56
CA PHE A 117 0.71 -1.59 9.07
C PHE A 117 -0.51 -2.26 8.44
N VAL A 118 -1.62 -1.53 8.27
CA VAL A 118 -2.84 -2.06 7.62
C VAL A 118 -2.60 -2.37 6.15
N LEU A 119 -1.88 -1.51 5.42
CA LEU A 119 -1.51 -1.76 4.03
C LEU A 119 -0.55 -2.96 3.91
N PHE A 120 0.41 -3.08 4.82
CA PHE A 120 1.32 -4.21 4.83
C PHE A 120 0.58 -5.53 5.14
N ALA A 121 -0.35 -5.53 6.10
CA ALA A 121 -1.24 -6.66 6.35
C ALA A 121 -2.07 -7.03 5.10
N ARG A 122 -2.55 -6.05 4.34
CA ARG A 122 -3.27 -6.28 3.07
C ARG A 122 -2.39 -7.01 2.05
N GLU A 123 -1.11 -6.68 1.96
CA GLU A 123 -0.18 -7.38 1.06
C GLU A 123 0.06 -8.84 1.51
N ILE A 124 0.22 -9.10 2.81
CA ILE A 124 0.30 -10.48 3.34
C ILE A 124 -0.97 -11.27 3.03
N TYR A 125 -2.14 -10.67 3.26
CA TYR A 125 -3.43 -11.32 2.98
C TYR A 125 -3.59 -11.68 1.49
N LYS A 126 -3.16 -10.78 0.60
CA LYS A 126 -3.17 -11.00 -0.85
C LYS A 126 -2.33 -12.21 -1.23
N ASP A 127 -1.12 -12.33 -0.70
CA ASP A 127 -0.25 -13.50 -0.90
C ASP A 127 -0.90 -14.79 -0.37
N ILE A 128 -1.65 -14.73 0.75
CA ILE A 128 -2.36 -15.90 1.31
C ILE A 128 -3.48 -16.38 0.39
N ILE A 129 -4.18 -15.46 -0.27
CA ILE A 129 -5.28 -15.79 -1.20
C ILE A 129 -4.72 -16.35 -2.53
N TRP A 130 -3.57 -15.87 -2.98
CA TRP A 130 -3.00 -16.25 -4.29
C TRP A 130 -2.00 -17.41 -4.24
N VAL A 131 -1.70 -17.95 -3.05
CA VAL A 131 -0.74 -19.04 -2.86
C VAL A 131 -0.86 -20.19 -3.89
N LYS A 132 -2.07 -20.62 -4.25
CA LYS A 132 -2.26 -21.72 -5.22
C LYS A 132 -1.74 -21.34 -6.61
N GLY A 133 -2.01 -20.12 -7.07
CA GLY A 133 -1.52 -19.62 -8.35
C GLY A 133 -0.01 -19.37 -8.32
N ASP A 134 0.48 -18.81 -7.22
CA ASP A 134 1.90 -18.54 -7.04
C ASP A 134 2.75 -19.83 -7.07
N VAL A 135 2.28 -20.90 -6.41
CA VAL A 135 2.97 -22.21 -6.43
C VAL A 135 2.99 -22.83 -7.84
N ILE A 136 1.88 -22.80 -8.56
CA ILE A 136 1.79 -23.37 -9.92
C ILE A 136 2.74 -22.66 -10.90
N THR A 137 2.99 -21.38 -10.67
CA THR A 137 3.79 -20.52 -11.55
C THR A 137 5.25 -20.39 -11.14
N GLY A 138 5.63 -20.95 -9.99
CA GLY A 138 6.96 -20.76 -9.41
C GLY A 138 7.20 -19.33 -8.92
N TYR A 139 6.14 -18.54 -8.70
CA TYR A 139 6.26 -17.18 -8.19
C TYR A 139 6.58 -17.17 -6.70
N GLU A 140 7.64 -16.45 -6.32
CA GLU A 140 8.03 -16.31 -4.92
C GLU A 140 7.26 -15.17 -4.22
N SER A 141 6.24 -15.55 -3.44
CA SER A 141 5.55 -14.71 -2.46
C SER A 141 5.95 -15.04 -1.02
N ILE A 142 5.58 -14.20 -0.06
CA ILE A 142 5.94 -14.44 1.35
C ILE A 142 5.41 -15.82 1.76
N VAL A 143 4.16 -16.11 1.42
CA VAL A 143 3.49 -17.36 1.73
C VAL A 143 4.18 -18.57 1.12
N THR A 144 4.65 -18.49 -0.12
CA THR A 144 5.37 -19.61 -0.75
C THR A 144 6.72 -19.91 -0.08
N LYS A 145 7.39 -18.90 0.49
CA LYS A 145 8.69 -19.09 1.16
C LYS A 145 8.59 -19.58 2.60
N ILE A 146 7.67 -19.01 3.39
CA ILE A 146 7.60 -19.29 4.83
C ILE A 146 6.39 -20.13 5.25
N GLY A 147 5.53 -20.49 4.30
CA GLY A 147 4.32 -21.28 4.51
C GLY A 147 3.08 -20.44 4.89
N ILE A 148 1.92 -21.06 4.67
CA ILE A 148 0.62 -20.42 4.86
C ILE A 148 0.31 -20.10 6.32
N GLU A 149 0.64 -21.00 7.24
CA GLU A 149 0.32 -20.84 8.66
C GLU A 149 1.20 -19.79 9.34
N THR A 150 2.50 -19.74 8.99
CA THR A 150 3.39 -18.66 9.44
C THR A 150 2.91 -17.31 8.92
N SER A 151 2.45 -17.25 7.66
CA SER A 151 1.95 -16.01 7.06
C SER A 151 0.66 -15.51 7.71
N LYS A 152 -0.25 -16.41 8.11
CA LYS A 152 -1.43 -16.04 8.91
C LYS A 152 -1.03 -15.44 10.26
N ARG A 153 -0.06 -16.06 10.95
CA ARG A 153 0.45 -15.55 12.23
C ARG A 153 1.10 -14.17 12.06
N ILE A 154 1.91 -13.98 11.02
CA ILE A 154 2.50 -12.67 10.70
C ILE A 154 1.40 -11.63 10.44
N PHE A 155 0.38 -11.97 9.66
CA PHE A 155 -0.77 -11.10 9.43
C PHE A 155 -1.44 -10.68 10.74
N GLN A 156 -1.68 -11.62 11.67
CA GLN A 156 -2.25 -11.33 12.98
C GLN A 156 -1.33 -10.45 13.83
N VAL A 157 -0.04 -10.76 13.90
CA VAL A 157 0.96 -9.97 14.65
C VAL A 157 1.03 -8.53 14.14
N ILE A 158 1.05 -8.32 12.82
CA ILE A 158 1.04 -6.98 12.22
C ILE A 158 -0.19 -6.19 12.68
N LEU A 159 -1.38 -6.81 12.67
CA LEU A 159 -2.60 -6.15 13.13
C LEU A 159 -2.59 -5.90 14.65
N ILE A 160 -2.09 -6.84 15.45
CA ILE A 160 -1.94 -6.67 16.91
C ILE A 160 -1.00 -5.49 17.23
N VAL A 161 0.16 -5.43 16.58
CA VAL A 161 1.11 -4.32 16.72
C VAL A 161 0.47 -2.99 16.30
N SER A 162 -0.38 -3.00 15.27
CA SER A 162 -1.09 -1.79 14.86
C SER A 162 -2.03 -1.22 15.93
N TYR A 163 -2.54 -2.03 16.87
CA TYR A 163 -3.34 -1.49 17.99
C TYR A 163 -2.51 -0.67 18.97
N ALA A 164 -1.23 -1.02 19.17
CA ALA A 164 -0.35 -0.20 19.99
C ALA A 164 -0.19 1.20 19.37
N ILE A 165 -0.13 1.28 18.04
CA ILE A 165 -0.07 2.54 17.31
C ILE A 165 -1.40 3.30 17.39
N ASP A 166 -2.54 2.60 17.32
CA ASP A 166 -3.87 3.22 17.54
C ASP A 166 -3.95 3.85 18.94
N ALA A 167 -3.46 3.14 19.97
CA ALA A 167 -3.44 3.63 21.34
C ALA A 167 -2.56 4.88 21.48
N ILE A 168 -1.35 4.86 20.91
CA ILE A 168 -0.46 6.04 20.88
C ILE A 168 -1.15 7.21 20.17
N PHE A 169 -1.84 6.96 19.05
CA PHE A 169 -2.57 8.01 18.33
C PHE A 169 -3.64 8.67 19.21
N LEU A 170 -4.46 7.87 19.89
CA LEU A 170 -5.52 8.38 20.78
C LEU A 170 -4.98 9.08 22.04
N MET A 171 -3.76 8.75 22.48
CA MET A 171 -3.10 9.47 23.57
C MET A 171 -2.65 10.88 23.16
N VAL A 172 -2.23 11.04 21.90
CA VAL A 172 -1.71 12.32 21.38
C VAL A 172 -2.82 13.17 20.76
N ASN A 173 -3.91 12.56 20.32
CA ASN A 173 -5.04 13.25 19.68
C ASN A 173 -6.34 13.03 20.47
N THR A 174 -6.87 14.12 21.02
CA THR A 174 -8.06 14.12 21.88
C THR A 174 -9.37 14.40 21.14
N LYS A 175 -9.33 14.57 19.81
CA LYS A 175 -10.52 14.81 18.99
C LYS A 175 -11.49 13.60 19.08
N PRO A 176 -12.76 13.79 19.48
CA PRO A 176 -13.70 12.70 19.70
C PRO A 176 -14.04 11.92 18.43
N GLU A 177 -13.96 12.56 17.26
CA GLU A 177 -14.23 11.93 15.96
C GLU A 177 -13.31 10.73 15.71
N PHE A 178 -12.04 10.83 16.12
CA PHE A 178 -11.07 9.75 15.96
C PHE A 178 -11.33 8.58 16.89
N PHE A 179 -11.98 8.79 18.04
CA PHE A 179 -12.38 7.70 18.91
C PHE A 179 -13.37 6.76 18.21
N PHE A 180 -14.38 7.33 17.53
CA PHE A 180 -15.36 6.55 16.77
C PHE A 180 -14.74 5.88 15.54
N ILE A 181 -13.91 6.61 14.78
CA ILE A 181 -13.27 6.08 13.57
C ILE A 181 -12.29 4.95 13.92
N LEU A 182 -11.40 5.15 14.89
CA LEU A 182 -10.44 4.14 15.31
C LEU A 182 -11.11 2.99 16.07
N GLY A 183 -12.20 3.24 16.80
CA GLY A 183 -13.03 2.18 17.39
C GLY A 183 -13.64 1.27 16.31
N GLY A 184 -14.17 1.84 15.23
CA GLY A 184 -14.63 1.08 14.08
C GLY A 184 -13.52 0.26 13.42
N ILE A 185 -12.36 0.90 13.17
CA ILE A 185 -11.17 0.23 12.62
C ILE A 185 -10.70 -0.91 13.55
N ALA A 186 -10.70 -0.70 14.86
CA ALA A 186 -10.34 -1.69 15.87
C ALA A 186 -11.24 -2.94 15.80
N ILE A 187 -12.56 -2.76 15.63
CA ILE A 187 -13.49 -3.89 15.45
C ILE A 187 -13.18 -4.63 14.14
N LEU A 188 -12.96 -3.90 13.04
CA LEU A 188 -12.63 -4.51 11.75
C LEU A 188 -11.31 -5.29 11.81
N LYS A 189 -10.28 -4.76 12.47
CA LYS A 189 -8.99 -5.45 12.72
C LYS A 189 -9.20 -6.75 13.48
N LEU A 190 -10.03 -6.74 14.52
CA LEU A 190 -10.34 -7.94 15.32
C LEU A 190 -11.05 -9.01 14.47
N LEU A 191 -12.04 -8.59 13.67
CA LEU A 191 -12.71 -9.49 12.74
C LEU A 191 -11.73 -10.12 11.75
N MET A 192 -10.77 -9.35 11.21
CA MET A 192 -9.75 -9.89 10.32
C MET A 192 -8.84 -10.92 11.00
N ILE A 193 -8.39 -10.64 12.22
CA ILE A 193 -7.56 -11.57 13.02
C ILE A 193 -8.28 -12.90 13.23
N TRP A 194 -9.58 -12.87 13.49
CA TRP A 194 -10.38 -14.08 13.69
C TRP A 194 -10.70 -14.80 12.36
N LEU A 195 -11.06 -14.05 11.32
CA LEU A 195 -11.47 -14.60 10.03
C LEU A 195 -10.34 -15.26 9.25
N ILE A 196 -9.08 -14.86 9.47
CA ILE A 196 -7.93 -15.40 8.72
C ILE A 196 -7.77 -16.91 8.91
N GLU A 197 -8.22 -17.44 10.06
CA GLU A 197 -8.21 -18.87 10.37
C GLU A 197 -9.46 -19.61 9.91
N LYS A 198 -10.61 -18.92 9.83
CA LYS A 198 -11.92 -19.54 9.55
C LYS A 198 -12.35 -19.38 8.09
N ASN A 199 -12.50 -18.13 7.65
CA ASN A 199 -13.00 -17.79 6.33
C ASN A 199 -12.34 -16.52 5.81
N LYS A 200 -11.46 -16.71 4.82
CA LYS A 200 -10.64 -15.63 4.26
C LYS A 200 -11.39 -14.75 3.26
N LYS A 201 -12.54 -15.19 2.72
CA LYS A 201 -13.31 -14.47 1.68
C LYS A 201 -13.76 -13.06 2.12
N PRO A 202 -14.36 -12.85 3.30
CA PRO A 202 -14.82 -11.52 3.74
C PRO A 202 -13.69 -10.53 4.01
N ILE A 203 -12.47 -11.00 4.31
CA ILE A 203 -11.34 -10.13 4.70
C ILE A 203 -11.03 -9.08 3.64
N HIS A 204 -11.16 -9.41 2.34
CA HIS A 204 -10.95 -8.43 1.28
C HIS A 204 -11.86 -7.20 1.42
N ARG A 205 -13.15 -7.41 1.71
CA ARG A 205 -14.12 -6.32 1.90
C ARG A 205 -13.85 -5.57 3.20
N ILE A 206 -13.51 -6.28 4.27
CA ILE A 206 -13.18 -5.67 5.56
C ILE A 206 -11.93 -4.79 5.46
N LEU A 207 -10.90 -5.22 4.74
CA LEU A 207 -9.71 -4.42 4.43
C LEU A 207 -10.09 -3.15 3.65
N GLN A 208 -10.94 -3.26 2.62
CA GLN A 208 -11.41 -2.10 1.86
C GLN A 208 -12.18 -1.10 2.74
N LEU A 209 -13.08 -1.60 3.60
CA LEU A 209 -13.82 -0.77 4.55
C LEU A 209 -12.87 -0.11 5.57
N THR A 210 -11.87 -0.84 6.06
CA THR A 210 -10.85 -0.30 6.96
C THR A 210 -10.08 0.84 6.30
N LEU A 211 -9.60 0.64 5.06
CA LEU A 211 -8.91 1.68 4.29
C LEU A 211 -9.82 2.88 3.99
N LEU A 212 -11.10 2.65 3.74
CA LEU A 212 -12.07 3.74 3.56
C LEU A 212 -12.23 4.57 4.84
N LEU A 213 -12.31 3.93 6.01
CA LEU A 213 -12.36 4.64 7.29
C LEU A 213 -11.08 5.45 7.54
N PHE A 214 -9.91 4.94 7.13
CA PHE A 214 -8.69 5.75 7.14
C PHE A 214 -8.81 6.97 6.22
N ILE A 215 -9.29 6.80 4.99
CA ILE A 215 -9.47 7.93 4.07
C ILE A 215 -10.45 8.98 4.63
N ILE A 216 -11.54 8.54 5.26
CA ILE A 216 -12.49 9.44 5.92
C ILE A 216 -11.84 10.16 7.11
N GLY A 217 -11.02 9.47 7.90
CA GLY A 217 -10.32 10.06 9.05
C GLY A 217 -9.35 11.17 8.68
N ILE A 218 -8.81 11.17 7.45
CA ILE A 218 -7.93 12.24 6.94
C ILE A 218 -8.63 13.62 6.94
N ILE A 219 -9.96 13.67 6.78
CA ILE A 219 -10.73 14.93 6.80
C ILE A 219 -10.60 15.65 8.16
N TRP A 220 -10.46 14.88 9.23
CA TRP A 220 -10.42 15.38 10.60
C TRP A 220 -8.99 15.51 11.14
N LEU A 221 -7.99 15.10 10.36
CA LEU A 221 -6.57 15.10 10.73
C LEU A 221 -6.04 16.54 10.72
#